data_AF-A0A669QNL3-F1
#
_entry.id   AF-A0A669QNL3-F1
#
_cell.length_a   1.000
_cell.length_b   1.000
_cell.length_c   1.000
_cell.angle_alpha   90.00
_cell.angle_beta   90.00
_cell.angle_gamma   90.00
#
_symmetry.space_group_name_H-M   'P 1'
#
loop_
_entity.id
_entity.type
_entity.pdbx_description
1 polymer ?
#
loop_
_entity_poly.entity_id
_entity_poly.type
_entity_poly.pdbx_seq_one_letter_code
_entity_poly.pdbx_strand_id
1 'polypeptide(L)' 'MKDKEEGMESSLPVSSIEPCVICQSRPKNGCIVHGKTGHLMSCFTCARKLKKRNKPCPVCRQPIQMIVLT' A
#
# COMPACT_ATOMS: atom_id res chain seq x y z
N MET A 1 26.72 -34.80 -1.33
CA MET A 1 27.61 -33.70 -0.90
C MET A 1 27.12 -32.47 -1.67
N LYS A 2 26.52 -31.43 -1.11
CA LYS A 2 26.44 -30.86 0.24
C LYS A 2 25.07 -30.15 0.36
N ASP A 3 24.25 -30.53 1.35
CA ASP A 3 23.88 -29.71 2.55
C ASP A 3 22.81 -28.65 2.22
N LYS A 4 21.52 -28.87 2.58
CA LYS A 4 20.88 -28.56 3.88
C LYS A 4 20.93 -27.07 4.20
N GLU A 5 19.78 -26.39 4.17
CA GLU A 5 19.29 -25.46 5.22
C GLU A 5 17.74 -25.37 5.13
N GLU A 6 17.05 -26.09 6.02
CA GLU A 6 15.63 -25.88 6.33
C GLU A 6 15.52 -24.68 7.26
N GLY A 7 15.17 -23.52 6.69
CA GLY A 7 14.76 -22.34 7.44
C GLY A 7 13.24 -22.37 7.64
N MET A 8 12.80 -22.55 8.89
CA MET A 8 11.41 -22.38 9.30
C MET A 8 11.02 -20.90 9.18
N GLU A 9 10.74 -20.45 7.96
CA GLU A 9 10.21 -19.12 7.71
C GLU A 9 8.74 -19.12 8.15
N SER A 10 8.50 -18.62 9.35
CA SER A 10 7.17 -18.23 9.81
C SER A 10 6.52 -17.37 8.73
N SER A 11 5.61 -17.97 7.98
CA SER A 11 4.95 -17.37 6.82
C SER A 11 3.98 -16.29 7.30
N LEU A 12 4.52 -15.14 7.69
CA LEU A 12 3.76 -13.92 7.82
C LEU A 12 3.28 -13.52 6.43
N PRO A 13 2.05 -12.99 6.29
CA PRO A 13 1.51 -12.65 4.97
C PRO A 13 2.42 -11.62 4.28
N VAL A 14 3.02 -12.06 3.17
CA VAL A 14 3.96 -11.30 2.30
C VAL A 14 3.41 -9.93 1.87
N SER A 15 2.10 -9.71 1.98
CA SER A 15 1.42 -8.46 1.66
C SER A 15 1.85 -7.26 2.52
N SER A 16 2.41 -7.47 3.71
CA SER A 16 2.73 -6.38 4.66
C SER A 16 4.09 -5.72 4.43
N ILE A 17 4.97 -6.34 3.62
CA ILE A 17 6.33 -5.83 3.33
C ILE A 17 6.40 -5.16 1.96
N GLU A 18 5.44 -5.45 1.07
CA GLU A 18 5.44 -4.93 -0.29
C GLU A 18 5.43 -3.38 -0.33
N PRO A 19 6.22 -2.77 -1.23
CA PRO A 19 6.25 -1.33 -1.39
C PRO A 19 4.95 -0.80 -2.00
N CYS A 20 4.80 0.53 -1.95
CA CYS A 20 3.78 1.29 -2.64
C CYS A 20 3.65 0.85 -4.11
N VAL A 21 2.47 0.39 -4.50
CA VAL A 21 2.24 -0.16 -5.85
C VAL A 21 2.44 0.86 -6.98
N ILE A 22 2.41 2.15 -6.65
CA ILE A 22 2.56 3.25 -7.62
C ILE A 22 4.03 3.57 -7.89
N CYS A 23 4.88 3.51 -6.88
CA CYS A 23 6.28 3.95 -7.01
C CYS A 23 7.32 2.89 -6.67
N GLN A 24 6.88 1.72 -6.20
CA GLN A 24 7.70 0.53 -5.95
C GLN A 24 8.96 0.81 -5.09
N SER A 25 8.90 1.82 -4.22
CA SER A 25 10.09 2.35 -3.50
C SER A 25 9.86 2.73 -2.05
N ARG A 26 8.64 3.12 -1.68
CA ARG A 26 8.31 3.58 -0.32
C ARG A 26 7.29 2.64 0.31
N PRO A 27 7.24 2.51 1.64
CA PRO A 27 6.25 1.66 2.30
C PRO A 27 4.82 2.11 2.01
N LYS A 28 3.87 1.19 2.13
CA LYS A 28 2.43 1.47 2.06
C LYS A 28 2.00 2.17 3.37
N ASN A 29 2.13 3.49 3.40
CA ASN A 29 1.75 4.32 4.56
C ASN A 29 0.76 5.45 4.23
N GLY A 30 0.18 5.43 3.02
CA GLY A 30 -0.82 6.39 2.56
C GLY A 30 -2.17 5.73 2.39
N CYS A 31 -3.00 5.79 3.42
CA CYS A 31 -4.37 5.29 3.37
C CYS A 31 -5.26 6.27 2.57
N ILE A 32 -5.87 5.77 1.50
CA ILE A 32 -6.85 6.53 0.69
C ILE A 32 -8.22 6.31 1.30
N VAL A 33 -8.78 7.32 1.95
CA VAL A 33 -10.09 7.26 2.65
C VAL A 33 -11.22 7.72 1.74
N HIS A 34 -12.30 6.94 1.71
CA HIS A 34 -13.55 7.22 1.02
C HIS A 34 -14.73 6.59 1.79
N GLY A 35 -15.70 7.42 2.17
CA GLY A 35 -16.81 7.01 3.03
C GLY A 35 -16.33 6.58 4.42
N LYS A 36 -16.67 5.37 4.83
CA LYS A 36 -16.26 4.75 6.11
C LYS A 36 -15.08 3.77 5.95
N THR A 37 -14.47 3.72 4.77
CA THR A 37 -13.45 2.73 4.42
C THR A 37 -12.19 3.38 3.86
N GLY A 38 -11.12 2.63 3.77
CA GLY A 38 -9.89 3.08 3.11
C GLY A 38 -9.11 1.94 2.49
N HIS A 39 -8.32 2.26 1.46
CA HIS A 39 -7.38 1.31 0.85
C HIS A 39 -5.94 1.73 1.19
N LEU A 40 -5.14 0.76 1.66
CA LEU A 40 -3.71 0.95 1.97
C LEU A 40 -2.86 0.15 0.96
N MET A 41 -2.47 0.84 -0.11
CA MET A 41 -1.71 0.27 -1.24
C MET A 41 -0.58 1.18 -1.72
N SER A 42 -0.50 2.41 -1.23
CA SER A 42 0.46 3.41 -1.70
C SER A 42 1.10 4.13 -0.54
N CYS A 43 2.25 4.73 -0.80
CA CYS A 43 2.87 5.65 0.13
C CYS A 43 2.09 6.96 0.18
N PHE A 44 2.22 7.68 1.30
CA PHE A 44 1.56 8.95 1.55
C PHE A 44 1.81 9.98 0.43
N THR A 45 3.04 10.06 -0.08
CA THR A 45 3.38 10.96 -1.18
C THR A 45 2.62 10.66 -2.47
N CYS A 46 2.46 9.39 -2.84
CA CYS A 46 1.72 9.00 -4.04
C CYS A 46 0.22 9.21 -3.86
N ALA A 47 -0.32 8.82 -2.70
CA ALA A 47 -1.72 9.04 -2.34
C ALA A 47 -2.10 10.53 -2.39
N ARG A 48 -1.25 11.42 -1.86
CA ARG A 48 -1.46 12.89 -1.95
C ARG A 48 -1.44 13.40 -3.38
N LYS A 49 -0.58 12.87 -4.25
CA LYS A 49 -0.56 13.24 -5.68
C LYS A 49 -1.87 12.85 -6.37
N LEU A 50 -2.45 11.69 -6.05
CA LEU A 50 -3.76 11.27 -6.58
C LEU A 50 -4.86 12.23 -6.16
N LYS A 51 -4.96 12.54 -4.85
CA LYS A 51 -5.94 13.50 -4.33
C LYS A 51 -5.77 14.90 -4.93
N LYS A 52 -4.54 15.41 -5.01
CA LYS A 52 -4.25 16.73 -5.61
C LYS A 52 -4.65 16.82 -7.09
N ARG A 53 -4.52 15.72 -7.84
CA ARG A 53 -4.91 15.63 -9.26
C ARG A 53 -6.38 15.24 -9.45
N ASN A 54 -7.17 15.21 -8.37
CA ASN A 54 -8.57 14.80 -8.36
C ASN A 54 -8.80 13.44 -9.05
N LYS A 55 -7.86 12.49 -8.89
CA LYS A 55 -8.01 11.12 -9.41
C LYS A 55 -8.78 10.26 -8.40
N PRO A 56 -9.59 9.31 -8.87
CA PRO A 56 -10.31 8.40 -7.99
C PRO A 56 -9.37 7.37 -7.32
N CYS A 57 -9.87 6.67 -6.31
CA CYS A 57 -9.16 5.55 -5.69
C CYS A 57 -8.76 4.50 -6.76
N PRO A 58 -7.49 4.07 -6.85
CA PRO A 58 -7.05 3.09 -7.86
C PRO A 58 -7.72 1.72 -7.75
N VAL A 59 -8.19 1.35 -6.56
CA VAL A 59 -8.76 0.03 -6.27
C VAL A 59 -10.25 -0.01 -6.63
N CYS A 60 -11.03 0.93 -6.10
CA CYS A 60 -12.50 0.89 -6.18
C CYS A 60 -13.13 2.04 -6.98
N ARG A 61 -12.30 2.94 -7.53
CA ARG A 61 -12.70 4.14 -8.28
C ARG A 61 -13.58 5.15 -7.53
N GLN A 62 -13.78 5.00 -6.22
CA GLN A 62 -14.50 5.99 -5.43
C GLN A 62 -13.74 7.33 -5.32
N PRO A 63 -14.43 8.47 -5.19
CA PRO A 63 -13.80 9.77 -4.95
C PRO A 63 -12.99 9.76 -3.66
N ILE A 64 -11.73 10.19 -3.73
CA ILE A 64 -10.87 10.26 -2.55
C ILE A 64 -11.33 11.43 -1.68
N GLN A 65 -11.72 11.19 -0.43
CA GLN A 65 -12.09 12.26 0.51
C GLN A 65 -10.86 12.86 1.17
N MET A 66 -10.00 12.02 1.76
CA MET A 66 -8.75 12.44 2.41
C MET A 66 -7.69 11.34 2.35
N ILE A 67 -6.45 11.71 2.66
CA ILE A 67 -5.32 10.79 2.78
C ILE A 67 -4.84 10.81 4.24
N VAL A 68 -4.71 9.63 4.85
CA VAL A 68 -4.18 9.46 6.21
C VAL A 68 -2.79 8.83 6.14
N LEU A 69 -1.85 9.40 6.89
CA LEU A 69 -0.53 8.79 7.12
C LEU A 69 -0.69 7.74 8.23
N THR A 70 -0.33 6.49 7.93
CA THR A 70 -0.43 5.34 8.85
C THR A 70 0.95 4.86 9.26
#